data_AF-A0A832GZW6-F1
#
_entry.id   AF-A0A832GZW6-F1
#
_cell.length_a   1.000
_cell.length_b   1.000
_cell.length_c   1.000
_cell.angle_alpha   90.00
_cell.angle_beta   90.00
_cell.angle_gamma   90.00
#
_symmetry.space_group_name_H-M   'P 1'
#
loop_
_entity.id
_entity.type
_entity.pdbx_description
1 polymer ?
#
loop_
_entity_poly.entity_id
_entity_poly.type
_entity_poly.pdbx_seq_one_letter_code
_entity_poly.pdbx_strand_id
1 'polypeptide(L)'
;PGESQSIEIAFDIASAASYDETEGLWILERGTYLVRVGNSSRNTRVVAKLALPRDVAVERAAVRLNPVYYYRRAEERGISILRKTPGVKPWSYPGENAEIAKAPTIAIDPERIALRDSAAPSYYPPTYERPDTDAVITLRDVVEGRYSLEDLVGQMSVEELVDITIGLRGSSAPSLSKRGIPELVTSDGPNGLKAGTAFPAAVVRAATWNLELEREVGKQVGREMLWAGISIWLAPGLNIHRNPLGGRNAEYYSEDPLLAGVMAAAVVKGVQCNHGVGATLKHFVANDQETYRWVSDSIVSERALREIYLKAFEIAVKTAKPWAVMSSYNKVNGVYSGNYFNLCTGVLRGEWGFDGFVMTDWWSRSYNFRAYVAGNDALMPYTEDSPPWAPWAARSFVVREAKEALANGTLTLGQLQRSAYNILRVALRSRALAGMLGVKQSDLYTYEPPPDYFKVRKTPP
;
A
#
# COMPACT_ATOMS: atom_id res chain seq x y z
N PRO A 1 -14.81 36.35 -14.30
CA PRO A 1 -15.07 36.94 -12.96
C PRO A 1 -16.57 37.11 -12.72
N GLY A 2 -17.09 36.77 -11.54
CA GLY A 2 -18.54 36.69 -11.31
C GLY A 2 -19.17 35.36 -11.73
N GLU A 3 -18.35 34.42 -12.22
CA GLU A 3 -18.77 33.03 -12.47
C GLU A 3 -18.92 32.27 -11.15
N SER A 4 -19.84 31.31 -11.14
CA SER A 4 -20.08 30.41 -10.01
C SER A 4 -20.06 28.97 -10.50
N GLN A 5 -19.80 28.04 -9.58
CA GLN A 5 -19.85 26.61 -9.85
C GLN A 5 -20.46 25.91 -8.64
N SER A 6 -21.38 24.99 -8.90
CA SER A 6 -21.95 24.12 -7.87
C SER A 6 -21.08 22.88 -7.71
N ILE A 7 -20.77 22.54 -6.46
CA ILE A 7 -19.96 21.36 -6.11
C ILE A 7 -20.80 20.44 -5.23
N GLU A 8 -21.02 19.23 -5.71
CA GLU A 8 -21.64 18.14 -4.95
C GLU A 8 -20.54 17.14 -4.56
N ILE A 9 -20.49 16.79 -3.27
CA ILE A 9 -19.54 15.81 -2.71
C ILE A 9 -20.34 14.70 -2.05
N ALA A 10 -20.13 13.46 -2.48
CA ALA A 10 -20.71 12.29 -1.86
C ALA A 10 -19.61 11.37 -1.30
N PHE A 11 -19.79 10.95 -0.05
CA PHE A 11 -18.89 10.05 0.66
C PHE A 11 -19.69 8.97 1.40
N ASP A 12 -19.06 7.84 1.67
CA ASP A 12 -19.63 6.77 2.48
C ASP A 12 -19.52 7.13 3.97
N ILE A 13 -20.62 7.12 4.71
CA ILE A 13 -20.62 7.43 6.14
C ILE A 13 -19.73 6.48 6.95
N ALA A 14 -19.51 5.26 6.47
CA ALA A 14 -18.55 4.32 7.03
C ALA A 14 -17.12 4.88 7.12
N SER A 15 -16.76 5.87 6.30
CA SER A 15 -15.46 6.54 6.38
C SER A 15 -15.25 7.37 7.65
N ALA A 16 -16.33 7.67 8.38
CA ALA A 16 -16.28 8.39 9.66
C ALA A 16 -16.15 7.44 10.87
N ALA A 17 -16.05 6.13 10.65
CA ALA A 17 -15.89 5.15 11.72
C ALA A 17 -14.55 5.33 12.44
N SER A 18 -14.57 5.08 13.75
CA SER A 18 -13.37 4.97 14.59
C SER A 18 -13.05 3.51 14.86
N TYR A 19 -11.77 3.19 15.04
CA TYR A 19 -11.33 1.86 15.39
C TYR A 19 -11.36 1.65 16.90
N ASP A 20 -12.14 0.67 17.34
CA ASP A 20 -12.17 0.16 18.70
C ASP A 20 -11.09 -0.92 18.89
N GLU A 21 -10.07 -0.59 19.68
CA GLU A 21 -8.97 -1.50 20.00
C GLU A 21 -9.37 -2.61 20.96
N THR A 22 -10.45 -2.50 21.73
CA THR A 22 -10.88 -3.60 22.58
C THR A 22 -11.46 -4.70 21.70
N GLU A 23 -12.44 -4.34 20.87
CA GLU A 23 -13.22 -5.30 20.07
C GLU A 23 -12.57 -5.66 18.72
N GLY A 24 -11.63 -4.86 18.22
CA GLY A 24 -11.06 -5.04 16.88
C GLY A 24 -12.07 -4.69 15.77
N LEU A 25 -12.85 -3.65 15.99
CA LEU A 25 -13.97 -3.25 15.15
C LEU A 25 -13.84 -1.79 14.70
N TRP A 26 -14.20 -1.50 13.46
CA TRP A 26 -14.57 -0.16 13.04
C TRP A 26 -16.02 0.11 13.46
N ILE A 27 -16.24 1.17 14.23
CA ILE A 27 -17.54 1.49 14.81
C ILE A 27 -17.90 2.95 14.49
N LEU A 28 -19.16 3.16 14.12
CA LEU A 28 -19.81 4.47 14.17
C LEU A 28 -20.55 4.56 15.51
N GLU A 29 -20.06 5.40 16.41
CA GLU A 29 -20.69 5.66 17.71
C GLU A 29 -22.01 6.42 17.53
N ARG A 30 -23.02 6.08 18.32
CA ARG A 30 -24.28 6.79 18.42
C ARG A 30 -24.01 8.27 18.67
N GLY A 31 -24.68 9.14 17.92
CA GLY A 31 -24.57 10.56 18.17
C GLY A 31 -24.99 11.43 17.01
N THR A 32 -24.61 12.70 17.12
CA THR A 32 -24.79 13.70 16.07
C THR A 32 -23.43 14.06 15.49
N TYR A 33 -23.25 13.79 14.20
CA TYR A 33 -22.07 14.15 13.43
C TYR A 33 -22.33 15.49 12.74
N LEU A 34 -21.46 16.48 12.98
CA LEU A 34 -21.56 17.78 12.34
C LEU A 34 -20.81 17.78 11.01
N VAL A 35 -21.48 18.15 9.92
CA VAL A 35 -20.85 18.37 8.62
C VAL A 35 -20.52 19.86 8.50
N ARG A 36 -19.24 20.15 8.34
CA ARG A 36 -18.70 21.50 8.19
C ARG A 36 -18.12 21.67 6.78
N VAL A 37 -18.39 22.80 6.14
CA VAL A 37 -17.86 23.14 4.80
C VAL A 37 -17.21 24.51 4.85
N GLY A 38 -16.07 24.66 4.18
CA GLY A 38 -15.28 25.88 4.20
C GLY A 38 -14.05 25.80 3.29
N ASN A 39 -13.22 26.83 3.34
CA ASN A 39 -11.98 26.89 2.56
C ASN A 39 -10.71 26.57 3.38
N SER A 40 -10.87 26.28 4.67
CA SER A 40 -9.82 25.78 5.57
C SER A 40 -10.46 25.14 6.79
N SER A 41 -9.70 24.34 7.55
CA SER A 41 -10.19 23.70 8.79
C SER A 41 -10.59 24.70 9.89
N ARG A 42 -10.22 25.98 9.76
CA ARG A 42 -10.55 27.07 10.70
C ARG A 42 -11.61 28.02 10.18
N ASN A 43 -11.87 28.05 8.88
CA ASN A 43 -12.90 28.86 8.25
C ASN A 43 -13.93 27.95 7.59
N THR A 44 -14.83 27.43 8.43
CA THR A 44 -15.92 26.52 8.05
C THR A 44 -17.23 26.97 8.66
N ARG A 45 -18.35 26.55 8.07
CA ARG A 45 -19.70 26.67 8.62
C ARG A 45 -20.38 25.31 8.73
N VAL A 46 -21.25 25.12 9.71
CA VAL A 46 -22.08 23.91 9.83
C VAL A 46 -23.17 23.95 8.76
N VAL A 47 -23.24 22.90 7.95
CA VAL A 47 -24.22 22.79 6.85
C VAL A 47 -25.24 21.67 7.05
N ALA A 48 -24.91 20.67 7.87
CA ALA A 48 -25.81 19.56 8.19
C ALA A 48 -25.43 18.88 9.50
N LYS A 49 -26.40 18.18 10.08
CA LYS A 49 -26.24 17.25 11.19
C LYS A 49 -26.63 15.85 10.71
N LEU A 50 -25.77 14.87 10.91
CA LEU A 50 -26.11 13.46 10.67
C LEU A 50 -26.40 12.81 12.02
N ALA A 51 -27.61 12.28 12.20
CA ALA A 51 -28.04 11.68 13.46
C ALA A 51 -28.04 10.16 13.34
N LEU A 52 -27.22 9.50 14.16
CA LEU A 52 -27.15 8.05 14.27
C LEU A 52 -27.74 7.61 15.63
N PRO A 53 -28.81 6.79 15.64
CA PRO A 53 -29.57 6.52 16.87
C PRO A 53 -28.93 5.47 17.80
N ARG A 54 -27.99 4.67 17.30
CA ARG A 54 -27.29 3.60 18.03
C ARG A 54 -25.90 3.37 17.45
N ASP A 55 -25.02 2.74 18.21
CA ASP A 55 -23.72 2.32 17.71
C ASP A 55 -23.89 1.30 16.57
N VAL A 56 -23.03 1.37 15.57
CA VAL A 56 -23.04 0.48 14.41
C VAL A 56 -21.63 -0.02 14.14
N ALA A 57 -21.45 -1.34 14.14
CA ALA A 57 -20.22 -1.97 13.68
C ALA A 57 -20.19 -1.96 12.14
N VAL A 58 -19.14 -1.38 11.58
CA VAL A 58 -18.95 -1.17 10.15
C VAL A 58 -18.10 -2.28 9.55
N GLU A 59 -17.01 -2.64 10.22
CA GLU A 59 -16.07 -3.63 9.72
C GLU A 59 -15.32 -4.30 10.86
N ARG A 60 -15.20 -5.63 10.80
CA ARG A 60 -14.36 -6.41 11.71
C ARG A 60 -12.97 -6.59 11.12
N ALA A 61 -11.95 -6.18 11.86
CA ALA A 61 -10.58 -6.38 11.44
C ALA A 61 -10.23 -7.88 11.42
N ALA A 62 -9.46 -8.27 10.41
CA ALA A 62 -9.03 -9.65 10.23
C ALA A 62 -7.92 -10.05 11.21
N VAL A 63 -7.11 -9.07 11.61
CA VAL A 63 -5.95 -9.26 12.48
C VAL A 63 -5.82 -8.12 13.50
N ARG A 64 -5.11 -8.41 14.59
CA ARG A 64 -4.75 -7.41 15.60
C ARG A 64 -3.31 -6.97 15.42
N LEU A 65 -3.03 -5.68 15.47
CA LEU A 65 -1.67 -5.12 15.37
C LEU A 65 -1.03 -4.98 16.77
N ASN A 66 -1.08 -6.10 17.51
CA ASN A 66 -0.93 -6.27 18.96
C ASN A 66 0.01 -5.26 19.67
N PRO A 67 -0.55 -4.18 20.25
CA PRO A 67 0.24 -3.16 20.93
C PRO A 67 0.59 -3.51 22.38
N VAL A 68 -0.18 -4.38 23.06
CA VAL A 68 -0.15 -4.53 24.54
C VAL A 68 1.24 -4.89 25.07
N TYR A 69 1.92 -5.85 24.43
CA TYR A 69 3.27 -6.25 24.83
C TYR A 69 4.28 -5.10 24.68
N TYR A 70 4.25 -4.43 23.54
CA TYR A 70 5.19 -3.36 23.21
C TYR A 70 4.93 -2.09 24.01
N TYR A 71 3.69 -1.86 24.40
CA TYR A 71 3.29 -0.76 25.27
C TYR A 71 3.83 -0.94 26.68
N ARG A 72 3.64 -2.12 27.25
CA ARG A 72 4.21 -2.46 28.55
C ARG A 72 5.73 -2.27 28.53
N ARG A 73 6.41 -2.82 27.51
CA ARG A 73 7.86 -2.64 27.30
C ARG A 73 8.28 -1.18 27.14
N ALA A 74 7.49 -0.37 26.46
CA ALA A 74 7.78 1.05 26.29
C ALA A 74 7.63 1.81 27.62
N GLU A 75 6.55 1.56 28.36
CA GLU A 75 6.32 2.13 29.69
C GLU A 75 7.42 1.69 30.70
N GLU A 76 7.83 0.42 30.69
CA GLU A 76 8.97 -0.10 31.48
C GLU A 76 10.30 0.63 31.17
N ARG A 77 10.44 1.17 29.95
CA ARG A 77 11.62 1.94 29.51
C ARG A 77 11.43 3.46 29.69
N GLY A 78 10.34 3.89 30.32
CA GLY A 78 10.02 5.30 30.53
C GLY A 78 9.60 6.04 29.25
N ILE A 79 9.20 5.32 28.19
CA ILE A 79 8.73 5.91 26.94
C ILE A 79 7.23 6.20 27.08
N SER A 80 6.86 7.47 27.01
CA SER A 80 5.44 7.88 27.06
C SER A 80 4.71 7.52 25.77
N ILE A 81 3.65 6.73 25.89
CA ILE A 81 2.74 6.46 24.78
C ILE A 81 1.76 7.64 24.64
N LEU A 82 1.73 8.24 23.46
CA LEU A 82 0.77 9.30 23.16
C LEU A 82 -0.64 8.72 23.18
N ARG A 83 -1.50 9.30 24.02
CA ARG A 83 -2.91 8.96 24.16
C ARG A 83 -3.74 10.22 23.98
N LYS A 84 -5.06 10.06 23.81
CA LYS A 84 -5.99 11.18 23.82
C LYS A 84 -5.76 12.03 25.07
N THR A 85 -5.46 13.30 24.88
CA THR A 85 -5.31 14.26 25.97
C THR A 85 -6.69 14.55 26.57
N PRO A 86 -6.93 14.24 27.87
CA PRO A 86 -8.21 14.54 28.51
C PRO A 86 -8.52 16.04 28.48
N GLY A 87 -9.80 16.39 28.28
CA GLY A 87 -10.25 17.78 28.36
C GLY A 87 -9.94 18.65 27.13
N VAL A 88 -9.32 18.12 26.07
CA VAL A 88 -9.18 18.85 24.80
C VAL A 88 -10.55 19.08 24.19
N LYS A 89 -10.94 20.34 24.06
CA LYS A 89 -12.16 20.75 23.39
C LYS A 89 -11.92 20.82 21.88
N PRO A 90 -12.76 20.18 21.05
CA PRO A 90 -12.72 20.38 19.61
C PRO A 90 -12.83 21.86 19.23
N TRP A 91 -12.28 22.22 18.07
CA TRP A 91 -12.39 23.58 17.56
C TRP A 91 -13.86 24.00 17.37
N SER A 92 -14.16 25.23 17.79
CA SER A 92 -15.44 25.93 17.64
C SER A 92 -15.17 27.42 17.34
N TYR A 93 -16.18 28.16 16.90
CA TYR A 93 -16.08 29.57 16.52
C TYR A 93 -17.37 30.35 16.89
N PRO A 94 -17.29 31.69 17.02
CA PRO A 94 -18.47 32.51 17.30
C PRO A 94 -19.59 32.28 16.29
N GLY A 95 -20.80 32.01 16.78
CA GLY A 95 -21.98 31.76 15.93
C GLY A 95 -22.24 30.29 15.60
N GLU A 96 -21.29 29.37 15.84
CA GLU A 96 -21.46 27.96 15.51
C GLU A 96 -22.71 27.34 16.14
N ASN A 97 -23.00 27.64 17.40
CA ASN A 97 -24.21 27.10 18.07
C ASN A 97 -25.50 27.51 17.36
N ALA A 98 -25.56 28.72 16.80
CA ALA A 98 -26.72 29.19 16.03
C ALA A 98 -26.79 28.47 14.67
N GLU A 99 -25.65 28.16 14.04
CA GLU A 99 -25.60 27.34 12.83
C GLU A 99 -26.05 25.90 13.11
N ILE A 100 -25.56 25.27 14.18
CA ILE A 100 -25.98 23.93 14.62
C ILE A 100 -27.50 23.88 14.86
N ALA A 101 -28.05 24.91 15.52
CA ALA A 101 -29.49 24.99 15.77
C ALA A 101 -30.31 25.05 14.48
N LYS A 102 -29.82 25.77 13.46
CA LYS A 102 -30.50 25.96 12.16
C LYS A 102 -30.24 24.84 11.15
N ALA A 103 -29.13 24.10 11.29
CA ALA A 103 -28.71 23.11 10.31
C ALA A 103 -29.75 21.97 10.17
N PRO A 104 -30.02 21.50 8.94
CA PRO A 104 -30.90 20.36 8.72
C PRO A 104 -30.31 19.10 9.36
N THR A 105 -31.20 18.27 9.91
CA THR A 105 -30.84 16.94 10.44
C THR A 105 -31.18 15.87 9.42
N ILE A 106 -30.19 15.05 9.08
CA ILE A 106 -30.34 13.88 8.21
C ILE A 106 -30.21 12.65 9.11
N ALA A 107 -31.25 11.82 9.17
CA ALA A 107 -31.19 10.56 9.90
C ALA A 107 -30.34 9.55 9.13
N ILE A 108 -29.36 8.94 9.81
CA ILE A 108 -28.63 7.78 9.29
C ILE A 108 -29.43 6.54 9.69
N ASP A 109 -29.85 5.78 8.69
CA ASP A 109 -30.48 4.48 8.88
C ASP A 109 -29.40 3.43 9.17
N PRO A 110 -29.29 2.91 10.41
CA PRO A 110 -28.25 1.96 10.77
C PRO A 110 -28.39 0.63 10.03
N GLU A 111 -29.58 0.27 9.56
CA GLU A 111 -29.82 -0.99 8.84
C GLU A 111 -29.23 -0.98 7.43
N ARG A 112 -28.87 0.20 6.90
CA ARG A 112 -28.19 0.33 5.60
C ARG A 112 -26.68 0.17 5.69
N ILE A 113 -26.12 0.07 6.88
CA ILE A 113 -24.69 -0.08 7.12
C ILE A 113 -24.45 -1.54 7.48
N ALA A 114 -24.13 -2.33 6.47
CA ALA A 114 -23.82 -3.74 6.66
C ALA A 114 -22.45 -3.91 7.34
N LEU A 115 -22.38 -4.78 8.35
CA LEU A 115 -21.12 -5.25 8.89
C LEU A 115 -20.34 -5.98 7.79
N ARG A 116 -19.08 -5.60 7.60
CA ARG A 116 -18.14 -6.30 6.73
C ARG A 116 -17.16 -7.11 7.60
N ASP A 117 -17.06 -8.41 7.36
CA ASP A 117 -16.04 -9.22 8.01
C ASP A 117 -14.85 -9.39 7.07
N SER A 118 -13.70 -8.86 7.48
CA SER A 118 -12.43 -9.08 6.77
C SER A 118 -11.82 -10.41 7.21
N ALA A 119 -11.29 -11.17 6.25
CA ALA A 119 -10.63 -12.45 6.51
C ALA A 119 -9.15 -12.36 6.16
N ALA A 120 -8.28 -12.80 7.07
CA ALA A 120 -6.86 -12.87 6.80
C ALA A 120 -6.54 -14.13 5.99
N PRO A 121 -5.66 -14.05 4.98
CA PRO A 121 -5.13 -15.24 4.34
C PRO A 121 -4.45 -16.15 5.38
N SER A 122 -4.45 -17.45 5.10
CA SER A 122 -3.76 -18.43 5.96
C SER A 122 -2.29 -18.05 6.17
N TYR A 123 -1.80 -18.24 7.39
CA TYR A 123 -0.39 -18.13 7.71
C TYR A 123 0.45 -19.16 6.90
N TYR A 124 -0.13 -20.33 6.66
CA TYR A 124 0.40 -21.38 5.81
C TYR A 124 -0.46 -21.46 4.53
N PRO A 125 -0.15 -20.67 3.48
CA PRO A 125 -0.81 -20.82 2.18
C PRO A 125 -0.56 -22.22 1.61
N PRO A 126 -1.46 -22.72 0.76
CA PRO A 126 -1.28 -24.02 0.12
C PRO A 126 -0.01 -24.05 -0.72
N THR A 127 0.59 -25.23 -0.82
CA THR A 127 1.66 -25.52 -1.78
C THR A 127 1.02 -25.75 -3.15
N TYR A 128 1.58 -25.14 -4.19
CA TYR A 128 1.24 -25.48 -5.57
C TYR A 128 2.02 -26.74 -5.96
N GLU A 129 1.29 -27.81 -6.28
CA GLU A 129 1.87 -29.10 -6.63
C GLU A 129 2.56 -29.04 -7.99
N ARG A 130 3.63 -29.82 -8.16
CA ARG A 130 4.31 -29.93 -9.44
C ARG A 130 3.39 -30.66 -10.43
N PRO A 131 3.08 -30.08 -11.59
CA PRO A 131 2.26 -30.74 -12.60
C PRO A 131 2.99 -31.96 -13.18
N ASP A 132 2.22 -32.98 -13.56
CA ASP A 132 2.70 -34.22 -14.19
C ASP A 132 3.03 -33.96 -15.67
N THR A 133 4.15 -33.26 -15.90
CA THR A 133 4.66 -32.95 -17.24
C THR A 133 6.17 -32.71 -17.20
N ASP A 134 6.86 -33.29 -18.18
CA ASP A 134 8.29 -33.08 -18.42
C ASP A 134 8.56 -31.80 -19.25
N ALA A 135 7.53 -31.24 -19.89
CA ALA A 135 7.66 -30.00 -20.65
C ALA A 135 7.86 -28.82 -19.70
N VAL A 136 8.89 -28.01 -19.92
CA VAL A 136 9.10 -26.78 -19.15
C VAL A 136 7.94 -25.83 -19.41
N ILE A 137 7.17 -25.53 -18.36
CA ILE A 137 6.09 -24.57 -18.41
C ILE A 137 6.69 -23.17 -18.42
N THR A 138 6.19 -22.35 -19.33
CA THR A 138 6.59 -20.96 -19.55
C THR A 138 5.44 -20.00 -19.28
N LEU A 139 5.75 -18.72 -19.09
CA LEU A 139 4.73 -17.69 -18.93
C LEU A 139 3.89 -17.50 -20.22
N ARG A 140 4.43 -17.85 -21.40
CA ARG A 140 3.67 -17.92 -22.65
C ARG A 140 2.57 -18.97 -22.57
N ASP A 141 2.86 -20.15 -22.04
CA ASP A 141 1.87 -21.22 -21.93
C ASP A 141 0.72 -20.81 -21.00
N VAL A 142 1.02 -20.01 -19.96
CA VAL A 142 0.01 -19.41 -19.07
C VAL A 142 -0.86 -18.40 -19.82
N VAL A 143 -0.25 -17.49 -20.59
CA VAL A 143 -0.99 -16.51 -21.42
C VAL A 143 -1.89 -17.20 -22.44
N GLU A 144 -1.44 -18.30 -23.03
CA GLU A 144 -2.19 -19.08 -24.02
C GLU A 144 -3.23 -20.03 -23.39
N GLY A 145 -3.34 -20.04 -22.05
CA GLY A 145 -4.30 -20.87 -21.31
C GLY A 145 -4.00 -22.37 -21.32
N ARG A 146 -2.77 -22.77 -21.67
CA ARG A 146 -2.34 -24.18 -21.70
C ARG A 146 -2.03 -24.72 -20.31
N TYR A 147 -1.59 -23.85 -19.40
CA TYR A 147 -1.34 -24.15 -17.99
C TYR A 147 -1.80 -22.97 -17.12
N SER A 148 -2.09 -23.24 -15.85
CA SER A 148 -2.35 -22.18 -14.87
C SER A 148 -1.05 -21.53 -14.38
N LEU A 149 -1.17 -20.37 -13.70
CA LEU A 149 -0.01 -19.76 -13.06
C LEU A 149 0.47 -20.61 -11.87
N GLU A 150 -0.45 -21.29 -11.20
CA GLU A 150 -0.17 -22.27 -10.15
C GLU A 150 0.67 -23.43 -10.67
N ASP A 151 0.38 -23.97 -11.86
CA ASP A 151 1.18 -25.05 -12.51
C ASP A 151 2.61 -24.59 -12.80
N LEU A 152 2.76 -23.37 -13.35
CA LEU A 152 4.09 -22.79 -13.63
C LEU A 152 4.92 -22.68 -12.35
N VAL A 153 4.32 -22.16 -11.27
CA VAL A 153 5.01 -21.99 -9.97
C VAL A 153 5.26 -23.34 -9.28
N GLY A 154 4.32 -24.28 -9.37
CA GLY A 154 4.46 -25.64 -8.85
C GLY A 154 5.61 -26.41 -9.51
N GLN A 155 5.92 -26.10 -10.78
CA GLN A 155 7.04 -26.71 -11.49
C GLN A 155 8.42 -26.08 -11.17
N MET A 156 8.48 -24.95 -10.48
CA MET A 156 9.75 -24.26 -10.20
C MET A 156 10.57 -24.95 -9.11
N SER A 157 11.89 -25.02 -9.29
CA SER A 157 12.80 -25.38 -8.19
C SER A 157 12.87 -24.25 -7.14
N VAL A 158 13.40 -24.56 -5.96
CA VAL A 158 13.61 -23.54 -4.91
C VAL A 158 14.51 -22.40 -5.40
N GLU A 159 15.52 -22.71 -6.21
CA GLU A 159 16.39 -21.70 -6.83
C GLU A 159 15.63 -20.79 -7.78
N GLU A 160 14.79 -21.34 -8.65
CA GLU A 160 13.98 -20.54 -9.58
C GLU A 160 12.97 -19.66 -8.84
N LEU A 161 12.36 -20.19 -7.77
CA LEU A 161 11.47 -19.40 -6.91
C LEU A 161 12.22 -18.23 -6.26
N VAL A 162 13.42 -18.47 -5.73
CA VAL A 162 14.26 -17.41 -5.15
C VAL A 162 14.71 -16.41 -6.22
N ASP A 163 15.05 -16.87 -7.42
CA ASP A 163 15.46 -15.98 -8.52
C ASP A 163 14.35 -15.01 -8.90
N ILE A 164 13.08 -15.42 -8.82
CA ILE A 164 11.93 -14.51 -9.00
C ILE A 164 11.85 -13.48 -7.89
N THR A 165 12.03 -13.89 -6.62
CA THR A 165 11.86 -12.99 -5.47
C THR A 165 13.00 -11.99 -5.29
N ILE A 166 14.14 -12.20 -5.94
CA ILE A 166 15.28 -11.26 -5.93
C ILE A 166 15.51 -10.59 -7.30
N GLY A 167 14.81 -11.04 -8.35
CA GLY A 167 15.07 -10.71 -9.75
C GLY A 167 14.49 -9.38 -10.26
N LEU A 168 14.02 -8.50 -9.38
CA LEU A 168 13.57 -7.16 -9.80
C LEU A 168 14.80 -6.27 -10.06
N ARG A 169 14.88 -5.66 -11.25
CA ARG A 169 16.09 -4.94 -11.67
C ARG A 169 16.16 -3.55 -11.02
N GLY A 170 17.12 -3.41 -10.09
CA GLY A 170 17.79 -2.14 -9.73
C GLY A 170 19.27 -2.11 -10.16
N SER A 171 19.86 -3.30 -10.37
CA SER A 171 21.14 -3.57 -11.03
C SER A 171 21.30 -5.11 -11.13
N SER A 172 21.37 -5.63 -12.36
CA SER A 172 21.89 -6.97 -12.72
C SER A 172 21.08 -8.28 -12.56
N ALA A 173 19.76 -8.32 -12.34
CA ALA A 173 18.97 -9.54 -12.04
C ALA A 173 19.28 -10.86 -12.83
N PRO A 174 19.13 -12.06 -12.20
CA PRO A 174 19.25 -13.35 -12.91
C PRO A 174 18.17 -13.50 -13.99
N SER A 175 18.56 -13.90 -15.19
CA SER A 175 17.62 -14.12 -16.30
C SER A 175 16.94 -15.50 -16.20
N LEU A 176 15.62 -15.50 -16.05
CA LEU A 176 14.77 -16.70 -16.17
C LEU A 176 14.21 -16.87 -17.60
N SER A 177 15.01 -16.50 -18.60
CA SER A 177 14.64 -16.53 -20.03
C SER A 177 14.09 -17.89 -20.49
N LYS A 178 14.55 -19.00 -19.93
CA LYS A 178 14.05 -20.36 -20.24
C LYS A 178 12.56 -20.55 -19.94
N ARG A 179 12.02 -19.83 -18.94
CA ARG A 179 10.59 -19.84 -18.60
C ARG A 179 9.81 -18.72 -19.29
N GLY A 180 10.44 -17.95 -20.18
CA GLY A 180 9.81 -16.82 -20.85
C GLY A 180 9.30 -15.78 -19.85
N ILE A 181 10.05 -15.50 -18.78
CA ILE A 181 9.68 -14.51 -17.77
C ILE A 181 10.46 -13.22 -18.09
N PRO A 182 9.77 -12.08 -18.29
CA PRO A 182 10.43 -10.83 -18.63
C PRO A 182 11.08 -10.22 -17.39
N GLU A 183 12.09 -9.37 -17.61
CA GLU A 183 12.64 -8.55 -16.55
C GLU A 183 11.65 -7.43 -16.17
N LEU A 184 11.41 -7.26 -14.86
CA LEU A 184 10.69 -6.11 -14.34
C LEU A 184 11.69 -5.08 -13.82
N VAL A 185 11.80 -3.97 -14.55
CA VAL A 185 12.72 -2.88 -14.22
C VAL A 185 12.05 -1.92 -13.26
N THR A 186 12.73 -1.60 -12.17
CA THR A 186 12.27 -0.63 -11.17
C THR A 186 13.09 0.66 -11.25
N SER A 187 12.48 1.80 -10.98
CA SER A 187 13.20 3.09 -10.98
C SER A 187 12.63 4.09 -9.97
N ASP A 188 13.53 4.81 -9.30
CA ASP A 188 13.20 6.00 -8.52
C ASP A 188 12.91 7.20 -9.45
N GLY A 189 12.24 8.26 -8.98
CA GLY A 189 11.79 8.49 -7.60
C GLY A 189 10.51 9.34 -7.51
N PRO A 190 10.09 9.75 -6.30
CA PRO A 190 8.80 10.41 -6.06
C PRO A 190 8.53 11.72 -6.82
N ASN A 191 9.57 12.35 -7.37
CA ASN A 191 9.50 13.60 -8.13
C ASN A 191 9.70 13.38 -9.65
N GLY A 192 9.49 12.15 -10.14
CA GLY A 192 9.72 11.76 -11.53
C GLY A 192 10.85 10.75 -11.66
N LEU A 193 10.98 10.16 -12.84
CA LEU A 193 12.01 9.16 -13.11
C LEU A 193 13.41 9.78 -13.06
N LYS A 194 14.40 9.01 -12.61
CA LYS A 194 15.80 9.40 -12.77
C LYS A 194 16.11 9.60 -14.26
N ALA A 195 16.62 10.78 -14.62
CA ALA A 195 16.83 11.23 -16.01
C ALA A 195 15.54 11.40 -16.86
N GLY A 196 14.38 11.55 -16.21
CA GLY A 196 13.12 11.99 -16.82
C GLY A 196 12.75 13.43 -16.44
N THR A 197 11.47 13.80 -16.58
CA THR A 197 10.98 15.12 -16.15
C THR A 197 11.02 15.24 -14.62
N ALA A 198 11.60 16.34 -14.13
CA ALA A 198 11.59 16.68 -12.71
C ALA A 198 10.29 17.42 -12.34
N PHE A 199 9.38 16.75 -11.64
CA PHE A 199 8.14 17.33 -11.15
C PHE A 199 8.33 18.01 -9.79
N PRO A 200 7.44 18.95 -9.41
CA PRO A 200 7.43 19.50 -8.05
C PRO A 200 7.30 18.40 -6.99
N ALA A 201 7.91 18.65 -5.83
CA ALA A 201 7.85 17.77 -4.68
C ALA A 201 6.40 17.42 -4.29
N ALA A 202 6.16 16.21 -3.80
CA ALA A 202 4.82 15.73 -3.47
C ALA A 202 4.06 16.66 -2.51
N VAL A 203 4.74 17.27 -1.54
CA VAL A 203 4.14 18.27 -0.62
C VAL A 203 3.62 19.52 -1.36
N VAL A 204 4.31 19.97 -2.41
CA VAL A 204 3.87 21.10 -3.24
C VAL A 204 2.67 20.70 -4.10
N ARG A 205 2.68 19.47 -4.63
CA ARG A 205 1.55 18.93 -5.39
C ARG A 205 0.32 18.72 -4.51
N ALA A 206 0.48 18.25 -3.27
CA ALA A 206 -0.60 18.15 -2.26
C ALA A 206 -1.25 19.50 -1.96
N ALA A 207 -0.45 20.58 -1.89
CA ALA A 207 -0.96 21.92 -1.63
C ALA A 207 -1.91 22.44 -2.71
N THR A 208 -2.00 21.78 -3.88
CA THR A 208 -2.96 22.12 -4.93
C THR A 208 -4.38 21.60 -4.66
N TRP A 209 -4.52 20.55 -3.82
CA TRP A 209 -5.78 19.83 -3.60
C TRP A 209 -6.44 19.37 -4.92
N ASN A 210 -5.66 19.15 -5.98
CA ASN A 210 -6.15 18.90 -7.33
C ASN A 210 -5.79 17.48 -7.81
N LEU A 211 -6.76 16.56 -7.66
CA LEU A 211 -6.61 15.16 -8.08
C LEU A 211 -6.48 15.00 -9.60
N GLU A 212 -7.01 15.93 -10.39
CA GLU A 212 -6.89 15.87 -11.85
C GLU A 212 -5.47 16.22 -12.30
N LEU A 213 -4.88 17.26 -11.71
CA LEU A 213 -3.47 17.62 -11.93
C LEU A 213 -2.55 16.47 -11.53
N GLU A 214 -2.83 15.83 -10.41
CA GLU A 214 -2.05 14.70 -9.91
C GLU A 214 -2.13 13.46 -10.82
N ARG A 215 -3.29 13.20 -11.43
CA ARG A 215 -3.44 12.18 -12.48
C ARG A 215 -2.63 12.51 -13.72
N GLU A 216 -2.61 13.76 -14.15
CA GLU A 216 -1.81 14.16 -15.32
C GLU A 216 -0.31 14.04 -15.06
N VAL A 217 0.18 14.33 -13.85
CA VAL A 217 1.57 14.04 -13.46
C VAL A 217 1.87 12.54 -13.60
N GLY A 218 1.03 11.69 -13.00
CA GLY A 218 1.19 10.23 -13.10
C GLY A 218 1.17 9.74 -14.55
N LYS A 219 0.30 10.31 -15.38
CA LYS A 219 0.20 9.97 -16.81
C LYS A 219 1.47 10.30 -17.58
N GLN A 220 2.11 11.44 -17.32
CA GLN A 220 3.39 11.75 -17.95
C GLN A 220 4.49 10.80 -17.47
N VAL A 221 4.56 10.52 -16.17
CA VAL A 221 5.52 9.55 -15.62
C VAL A 221 5.34 8.18 -16.29
N GLY A 222 4.11 7.67 -16.40
CA GLY A 222 3.85 6.39 -17.05
C GLY A 222 4.23 6.36 -18.54
N ARG A 223 4.12 7.49 -19.26
CA ARG A 223 4.62 7.60 -20.65
C ARG A 223 6.15 7.53 -20.71
N GLU A 224 6.84 8.23 -19.81
CA GLU A 224 8.30 8.17 -19.73
C GLU A 224 8.78 6.77 -19.34
N MET A 225 8.04 6.06 -18.47
CA MET A 225 8.33 4.67 -18.11
C MET A 225 8.27 3.75 -19.34
N LEU A 226 7.22 3.86 -20.15
CA LEU A 226 7.10 3.09 -21.39
C LEU A 226 8.24 3.37 -22.37
N TRP A 227 8.65 4.64 -22.50
CA TRP A 227 9.76 5.03 -23.35
C TRP A 227 11.11 4.51 -22.85
N ALA A 228 11.34 4.55 -21.54
CA ALA A 228 12.58 4.12 -20.89
C ALA A 228 12.67 2.61 -20.60
N GLY A 229 11.63 1.83 -20.93
CA GLY A 229 11.58 0.40 -20.62
C GLY A 229 11.52 0.10 -19.11
N ILE A 230 10.92 0.99 -18.32
CA ILE A 230 10.72 0.83 -16.87
C ILE A 230 9.35 0.20 -16.63
N SER A 231 9.30 -0.88 -15.84
CA SER A 231 8.06 -1.59 -15.55
C SER A 231 7.35 -1.02 -14.32
N ILE A 232 8.11 -0.65 -13.28
CA ILE A 232 7.57 -0.29 -11.96
C ILE A 232 8.25 0.98 -11.43
N TRP A 233 7.44 1.98 -11.10
CA TRP A 233 7.91 3.22 -10.49
C TRP A 233 7.89 3.13 -8.97
N LEU A 234 9.01 3.48 -8.34
CA LEU A 234 9.20 3.40 -6.89
C LEU A 234 8.60 4.62 -6.18
N ALA A 235 7.31 4.86 -6.41
CA ALA A 235 6.56 6.00 -5.91
C ALA A 235 5.05 5.74 -6.12
N PRO A 236 4.18 6.47 -5.41
CA PRO A 236 4.47 7.62 -4.52
C PRO A 236 4.92 7.25 -3.11
N GLY A 237 5.48 8.25 -2.41
CA GLY A 237 5.68 8.23 -0.97
C GLY A 237 4.43 8.71 -0.21
N LEU A 238 4.00 8.01 0.84
CA LEU A 238 2.75 8.27 1.57
C LEU A 238 2.90 8.32 3.10
N ASN A 239 4.13 8.30 3.64
CA ASN A 239 4.31 8.41 5.08
C ASN A 239 3.74 9.75 5.59
N ILE A 240 3.21 9.73 6.82
CA ILE A 240 2.48 10.88 7.35
C ILE A 240 3.49 11.92 7.81
N HIS A 241 3.19 13.21 7.60
CA HIS A 241 4.00 14.30 8.17
C HIS A 241 3.80 14.39 9.68
N ARG A 242 4.24 13.37 10.42
CA ARG A 242 4.09 13.26 11.89
C ARG A 242 4.79 14.40 12.63
N ASN A 243 5.92 14.84 12.09
CA ASN A 243 6.72 15.92 12.66
C ASN A 243 7.29 16.78 11.53
N PRO A 244 7.29 18.13 11.65
CA PRO A 244 7.82 19.01 10.62
C PRO A 244 9.32 18.80 10.33
N LEU A 245 10.07 18.23 11.28
CA LEU A 245 11.50 17.91 11.13
C LEU A 245 11.77 16.61 10.37
N GLY A 246 10.74 15.96 9.83
CA GLY A 246 10.87 14.75 9.01
C GLY A 246 11.67 15.03 7.73
N GLY A 247 12.88 14.48 7.64
CA GLY A 247 13.82 14.75 6.55
C GLY A 247 13.34 14.35 5.14
N ARG A 248 12.30 13.52 5.04
CA ARG A 248 11.66 13.11 3.77
C ARG A 248 10.24 13.65 3.59
N ASN A 249 9.79 14.59 4.42
CA ASN A 249 8.44 15.17 4.27
C ASN A 249 8.20 15.73 2.86
N ALA A 250 9.24 16.24 2.18
CA ALA A 250 9.12 16.78 0.83
C ALA A 250 8.58 15.76 -0.20
N GLU A 251 8.89 14.47 -0.06
CA GLU A 251 8.41 13.42 -0.98
C GLU A 251 7.08 12.76 -0.54
N TYR A 252 6.51 13.20 0.58
CA TYR A 252 5.20 12.77 1.06
C TYR A 252 4.16 13.88 0.92
N TYR A 253 2.88 13.55 1.03
CA TYR A 253 1.80 14.49 0.73
C TYR A 253 1.35 15.35 1.91
N SER A 254 1.03 14.76 3.07
CA SER A 254 0.34 15.49 4.15
C SER A 254 0.46 14.84 5.52
N GLU A 255 0.13 15.61 6.56
CA GLU A 255 -0.22 15.11 7.90
C GLU A 255 -1.61 14.46 7.94
N ASP A 256 -2.49 14.80 7.00
CA ASP A 256 -3.84 14.25 6.90
C ASP A 256 -3.87 12.98 6.02
N PRO A 257 -4.32 11.84 6.55
CA PRO A 257 -4.29 10.57 5.82
C PRO A 257 -5.28 10.53 4.65
N LEU A 258 -6.38 11.28 4.71
CA LEU A 258 -7.35 11.34 3.61
C LEU A 258 -6.71 12.03 2.41
N LEU A 259 -6.17 13.24 2.58
CA LEU A 259 -5.48 13.98 1.53
C LEU A 259 -4.31 13.17 0.97
N ALA A 260 -3.46 12.61 1.83
CA ALA A 260 -2.33 11.79 1.39
C ALA A 260 -2.78 10.57 0.57
N GLY A 261 -3.82 9.87 1.02
CA GLY A 261 -4.37 8.71 0.34
C GLY A 261 -4.97 9.04 -1.03
N VAL A 262 -5.78 10.09 -1.15
CA VAL A 262 -6.43 10.43 -2.43
C VAL A 262 -5.45 11.02 -3.45
N MET A 263 -4.45 11.79 -3.02
CA MET A 263 -3.38 12.27 -3.90
C MET A 263 -2.55 11.09 -4.43
N ALA A 264 -2.16 10.17 -3.54
CA ALA A 264 -1.44 8.97 -3.95
C ALA A 264 -2.26 8.09 -4.91
N ALA A 265 -3.55 7.89 -4.64
CA ALA A 265 -4.44 7.16 -5.54
C ALA A 265 -4.51 7.83 -6.92
N ALA A 266 -4.61 9.16 -6.96
CA ALA A 266 -4.67 9.92 -8.21
C ALA A 266 -3.43 9.73 -9.08
N VAL A 267 -2.22 9.83 -8.51
CA VAL A 267 -0.99 9.62 -9.29
C VAL A 267 -0.83 8.17 -9.75
N VAL A 268 -1.20 7.19 -8.91
CA VAL A 268 -1.18 5.76 -9.29
C VAL A 268 -2.11 5.50 -10.47
N LYS A 269 -3.34 6.05 -10.44
CA LYS A 269 -4.28 5.97 -11.57
C LYS A 269 -3.69 6.59 -12.84
N GLY A 270 -3.04 7.75 -12.70
CA GLY A 270 -2.33 8.41 -13.79
C GLY A 270 -1.25 7.53 -14.40
N VAL A 271 -0.39 6.93 -13.57
CA VAL A 271 0.67 6.02 -14.04
C VAL A 271 0.07 4.82 -14.78
N GLN A 272 -0.83 4.09 -14.13
CA GLN A 272 -1.34 2.81 -14.63
C GLN A 272 -2.36 2.95 -15.77
N CYS A 273 -2.87 4.15 -16.06
CA CYS A 273 -3.62 4.40 -17.30
C CYS A 273 -2.73 4.23 -18.54
N ASN A 274 -1.41 4.33 -18.38
CA ASN A 274 -0.45 3.84 -19.37
C ASN A 274 -0.33 2.33 -19.19
N HIS A 275 -1.09 1.56 -19.95
CA HIS A 275 -1.14 0.10 -19.80
C HIS A 275 0.25 -0.54 -19.86
N GLY A 276 0.52 -1.50 -18.97
CA GLY A 276 1.77 -2.25 -18.95
C GLY A 276 2.85 -1.72 -18.00
N VAL A 277 2.57 -0.66 -17.25
CA VAL A 277 3.45 -0.15 -16.18
C VAL A 277 2.70 0.02 -14.85
N GLY A 278 3.43 -0.05 -13.74
CA GLY A 278 2.90 -0.06 -12.38
C GLY A 278 3.55 0.92 -11.43
N ALA A 279 2.86 1.24 -10.33
CA ALA A 279 3.38 2.08 -9.25
C ALA A 279 3.59 1.28 -7.95
N THR A 280 4.45 1.81 -7.07
CA THR A 280 4.79 1.21 -5.76
C THR A 280 4.51 2.19 -4.64
N LEU A 281 3.55 1.88 -3.77
CA LEU A 281 3.31 2.68 -2.56
C LEU A 281 4.46 2.50 -1.56
N LYS A 282 5.01 3.58 -1.01
CA LYS A 282 6.11 3.50 -0.02
C LYS A 282 6.04 4.58 1.07
N HIS A 283 6.66 4.42 2.24
CA HIS A 283 7.26 3.20 2.78
C HIS A 283 6.29 2.63 3.82
N PHE A 284 5.82 1.42 3.60
CA PHE A 284 4.80 0.75 4.39
C PHE A 284 5.46 0.14 5.64
N VAL A 285 5.32 0.68 6.86
CA VAL A 285 4.56 1.87 7.26
C VAL A 285 5.26 2.58 8.43
N ALA A 286 4.80 3.78 8.78
CA ALA A 286 5.26 4.56 9.93
C ALA A 286 6.78 4.85 9.93
N ASN A 287 7.32 5.11 8.74
CA ASN A 287 8.71 5.54 8.51
C ASN A 287 8.81 7.07 8.49
N ASP A 288 8.32 7.71 9.55
CA ASP A 288 8.14 9.16 9.59
C ASP A 288 9.36 9.89 10.21
N GLN A 289 10.47 9.18 10.42
CA GLN A 289 11.73 9.69 10.96
C GLN A 289 12.94 9.03 10.29
N GLU A 290 13.83 9.85 9.74
CA GLU A 290 15.04 9.37 9.05
C GLU A 290 16.15 8.92 10.00
N THR A 291 16.32 9.63 11.10
CA THR A 291 17.35 9.33 12.10
C THR A 291 17.15 7.92 12.65
N TYR A 292 18.16 7.07 12.47
CA TYR A 292 18.15 5.65 12.83
C TYR A 292 17.04 4.80 12.17
N ARG A 293 16.49 5.20 11.00
CA ARG A 293 15.39 4.48 10.33
C ARG A 293 15.59 2.97 10.14
N TRP A 294 16.84 2.51 10.07
CA TRP A 294 17.22 1.09 9.95
C TRP A 294 16.97 0.25 11.21
N VAL A 295 16.85 0.89 12.38
CA VAL A 295 16.77 0.22 13.68
C VAL A 295 15.74 0.84 14.62
N SER A 296 15.16 1.98 14.25
CA SER A 296 14.09 2.63 15.00
C SER A 296 12.87 1.72 15.10
N ASP A 297 12.09 1.93 16.16
CA ASP A 297 10.87 1.19 16.44
C ASP A 297 9.74 2.18 16.71
N SER A 298 8.79 2.23 15.78
CA SER A 298 7.60 3.06 15.88
C SER A 298 6.60 2.36 16.79
N ILE A 299 6.56 2.76 18.07
CA ILE A 299 5.59 2.27 19.06
C ILE A 299 4.30 3.07 18.93
N VAL A 300 3.25 2.45 18.39
CA VAL A 300 2.02 3.12 17.95
C VAL A 300 0.78 2.28 18.29
N SER A 301 -0.33 2.94 18.63
CA SER A 301 -1.60 2.26 18.95
C SER A 301 -2.18 1.64 17.69
N GLU A 302 -2.93 0.57 17.85
CA GLU A 302 -3.61 -0.03 16.74
C GLU A 302 -4.62 0.96 16.14
N ARG A 303 -5.30 1.75 16.99
CA ARG A 303 -6.18 2.82 16.53
C ARG A 303 -5.44 3.85 15.67
N ALA A 304 -4.33 4.42 16.16
CA ALA A 304 -3.59 5.43 15.41
C ALA A 304 -2.95 4.83 14.16
N LEU A 305 -2.43 3.59 14.24
CA LEU A 305 -1.87 2.88 13.11
C LEU A 305 -2.92 2.70 12.01
N ARG A 306 -4.15 2.29 12.36
CA ARG A 306 -5.26 2.07 11.41
C ARG A 306 -5.90 3.36 10.88
N GLU A 307 -6.17 4.32 11.76
CA GLU A 307 -6.87 5.57 11.39
C GLU A 307 -5.97 6.60 10.71
N ILE A 308 -4.65 6.59 10.99
CA ILE A 308 -3.71 7.60 10.49
C ILE A 308 -2.70 6.98 9.52
N TYR A 309 -1.78 6.15 10.02
CA TYR A 309 -0.60 5.77 9.23
C TYR A 309 -0.93 4.78 8.10
N LEU A 310 -1.85 3.85 8.34
CA LEU A 310 -2.30 2.88 7.35
C LEU A 310 -3.38 3.42 6.43
N LYS A 311 -4.17 4.41 6.88
CA LYS A 311 -5.35 4.90 6.15
C LYS A 311 -5.00 5.46 4.77
N ALA A 312 -3.88 6.17 4.62
CA ALA A 312 -3.43 6.64 3.31
C ALA A 312 -3.14 5.48 2.33
N PHE A 313 -2.50 4.41 2.82
CA PHE A 313 -2.23 3.21 2.03
C PHE A 313 -3.52 2.46 1.71
N GLU A 314 -4.44 2.32 2.67
CA GLU A 314 -5.74 1.69 2.48
C GLU A 314 -6.51 2.36 1.33
N ILE A 315 -6.60 3.70 1.35
CA ILE A 315 -7.28 4.48 0.31
C ILE A 315 -6.63 4.20 -1.05
N ALA A 316 -5.30 4.29 -1.15
CA ALA A 316 -4.60 4.08 -2.41
C ALA A 316 -4.72 2.64 -2.93
N VAL A 317 -4.65 1.62 -2.05
CA VAL A 317 -4.83 0.21 -2.41
C VAL A 317 -6.25 -0.03 -2.94
N LYS A 318 -7.27 0.34 -2.15
CA LYS A 318 -8.67 0.07 -2.49
C LYS A 318 -9.15 0.86 -3.70
N THR A 319 -8.63 2.07 -3.93
CA THR A 319 -9.12 2.96 -4.99
C THR A 319 -8.25 2.98 -6.25
N ALA A 320 -6.98 2.54 -6.20
CA ALA A 320 -6.08 2.60 -7.34
C ALA A 320 -5.38 1.28 -7.72
N LYS A 321 -5.43 0.22 -6.89
CA LYS A 321 -4.80 -1.09 -7.18
C LYS A 321 -3.34 -0.96 -7.67
N PRO A 322 -2.42 -0.43 -6.85
CA PRO A 322 -1.00 -0.34 -7.20
C PRO A 322 -0.43 -1.74 -7.46
N TRP A 323 0.59 -1.84 -8.31
CA TRP A 323 1.25 -3.12 -8.60
C TRP A 323 2.12 -3.61 -7.45
N ALA A 324 2.66 -2.68 -6.66
CA ALA A 324 3.52 -3.03 -5.55
C ALA A 324 3.33 -2.14 -4.32
N VAL A 325 3.80 -2.66 -3.18
CA VAL A 325 3.99 -1.92 -1.94
C VAL A 325 5.39 -2.19 -1.43
N MET A 326 6.10 -1.16 -0.97
CA MET A 326 7.44 -1.29 -0.43
C MET A 326 7.42 -1.14 1.08
N SER A 327 7.86 -2.18 1.78
CA SER A 327 7.95 -2.15 3.24
C SER A 327 9.06 -1.22 3.72
N SER A 328 8.89 -0.57 4.86
CA SER A 328 9.87 0.36 5.43
C SER A 328 11.07 -0.31 6.09
N TYR A 329 12.10 0.51 6.36
CA TYR A 329 13.29 0.11 7.11
C TYR A 329 13.03 -0.16 8.59
N ASN A 330 12.13 0.60 9.20
CA ASN A 330 11.93 0.61 10.64
C ASN A 330 11.14 -0.61 11.13
N LYS A 331 11.14 -0.77 12.44
CA LYS A 331 10.17 -1.63 13.13
C LYS A 331 8.89 -0.86 13.40
N VAL A 332 7.78 -1.59 13.42
CA VAL A 332 6.48 -1.12 13.89
C VAL A 332 6.06 -2.08 14.99
N ASN A 333 5.95 -1.56 16.22
CA ASN A 333 5.69 -2.38 17.41
C ASN A 333 6.63 -3.60 17.45
N GLY A 334 7.95 -3.35 17.41
CA GLY A 334 9.01 -4.34 17.63
C GLY A 334 9.32 -5.33 16.51
N VAL A 335 8.53 -5.34 15.44
CA VAL A 335 8.77 -6.19 14.26
C VAL A 335 9.14 -5.32 13.07
N TYR A 336 10.19 -5.70 12.33
CA TYR A 336 10.54 -5.03 11.07
C TYR A 336 9.37 -5.11 10.10
N SER A 337 9.03 -3.99 9.45
CA SER A 337 7.78 -3.88 8.71
C SER A 337 7.62 -4.96 7.64
N GLY A 338 8.69 -5.25 6.88
CA GLY A 338 8.67 -6.31 5.86
C GLY A 338 8.56 -7.73 6.41
N ASN A 339 8.81 -7.93 7.70
CA ASN A 339 8.70 -9.21 8.39
C ASN A 339 7.42 -9.33 9.23
N TYR A 340 6.52 -8.35 9.16
CA TYR A 340 5.33 -8.30 9.99
C TYR A 340 4.12 -8.89 9.26
N PHE A 341 3.83 -10.18 9.53
CA PHE A 341 2.73 -10.92 8.90
C PHE A 341 1.37 -10.22 8.98
N ASN A 342 1.01 -9.67 10.15
CA ASN A 342 -0.26 -8.98 10.32
C ASN A 342 -0.35 -7.70 9.46
N LEU A 343 0.77 -7.08 9.09
CA LEU A 343 0.77 -5.95 8.15
C LEU A 343 0.73 -6.43 6.70
N CYS A 344 1.73 -7.21 6.27
CA CYS A 344 1.91 -7.57 4.86
C CYS A 344 0.85 -8.56 4.34
N THR A 345 0.38 -9.48 5.19
CA THR A 345 -0.66 -10.46 4.81
C THR A 345 -2.01 -10.12 5.43
N GLY A 346 -2.07 -9.90 6.74
CA GLY A 346 -3.33 -9.69 7.45
C GLY A 346 -4.10 -8.47 6.97
N VAL A 347 -3.53 -7.27 7.16
CA VAL A 347 -4.14 -6.00 6.75
C VAL A 347 -4.11 -5.84 5.24
N LEU A 348 -2.92 -5.84 4.64
CA LEU A 348 -2.76 -5.45 3.23
C LEU A 348 -3.51 -6.38 2.26
N ARG A 349 -3.42 -7.71 2.45
CA ARG A 349 -4.07 -8.68 1.56
C ARG A 349 -5.45 -9.10 2.06
N GLY A 350 -5.58 -9.38 3.36
CA GLY A 350 -6.84 -9.84 3.95
C GLY A 350 -7.90 -8.76 4.03
N GLU A 351 -7.59 -7.62 4.65
CA GLU A 351 -8.57 -6.55 4.86
C GLU A 351 -8.74 -5.66 3.62
N TRP A 352 -7.68 -5.42 2.85
CA TRP A 352 -7.73 -4.47 1.74
C TRP A 352 -7.78 -5.11 0.36
N GLY A 353 -7.59 -6.43 0.25
CA GLY A 353 -7.64 -7.16 -1.02
C GLY A 353 -6.49 -6.83 -1.97
N PHE A 354 -5.31 -6.45 -1.48
CA PHE A 354 -4.14 -6.18 -2.31
C PHE A 354 -3.71 -7.43 -3.10
N ASP A 355 -3.63 -7.30 -4.42
CA ASP A 355 -3.38 -8.39 -5.36
C ASP A 355 -2.04 -8.28 -6.12
N GLY A 356 -1.25 -7.25 -5.81
CA GLY A 356 0.13 -7.06 -6.30
C GLY A 356 1.15 -7.80 -5.44
N PHE A 357 2.41 -7.35 -5.45
CA PHE A 357 3.47 -7.91 -4.61
C PHE A 357 4.08 -6.87 -3.65
N VAL A 358 4.63 -7.33 -2.54
CA VAL A 358 5.33 -6.49 -1.57
C VAL A 358 6.83 -6.66 -1.77
N MET A 359 7.60 -5.58 -1.71
CA MET A 359 9.06 -5.61 -1.75
C MET A 359 9.67 -5.00 -0.49
N THR A 360 10.89 -5.38 -0.12
CA THR A 360 11.65 -4.63 0.88
C THR A 360 12.11 -3.27 0.35
N ASP A 361 12.37 -2.32 1.24
CA ASP A 361 13.27 -1.21 0.91
C ASP A 361 14.71 -1.74 0.74
N TRP A 362 15.57 -0.97 0.08
CA TRP A 362 16.92 -1.39 -0.35
C TRP A 362 17.81 -1.79 0.83
N TRP A 363 18.24 -3.05 0.85
CA TRP A 363 19.09 -3.64 1.89
C TRP A 363 18.49 -3.59 3.31
N SER A 364 17.18 -3.41 3.44
CA SER A 364 16.53 -3.30 4.75
C SER A 364 16.79 -4.53 5.63
N ARG A 365 16.65 -4.39 6.95
CA ARG A 365 16.77 -5.53 7.88
C ARG A 365 15.63 -6.55 7.77
N SER A 366 14.61 -6.27 6.96
CA SER A 366 13.61 -7.26 6.55
C SER A 366 14.15 -8.24 5.50
N TYR A 367 15.33 -7.99 4.93
CA TYR A 367 15.96 -8.85 3.91
C TYR A 367 16.43 -10.19 4.53
N ASN A 368 15.54 -11.17 4.63
CA ASN A 368 15.78 -12.55 5.04
C ASN A 368 14.52 -13.40 4.82
N PHE A 369 14.60 -14.72 5.00
CA PHE A 369 13.50 -15.66 4.78
C PHE A 369 12.17 -15.31 5.51
N ARG A 370 12.20 -14.57 6.63
CA ARG A 370 10.99 -14.16 7.36
C ARG A 370 10.11 -13.19 6.57
N ALA A 371 10.68 -12.50 5.58
CA ALA A 371 9.92 -11.70 4.61
C ALA A 371 8.88 -12.56 3.89
N TYR A 372 9.29 -13.72 3.36
CA TYR A 372 8.39 -14.65 2.65
C TYR A 372 7.28 -15.17 3.55
N VAL A 373 7.61 -15.48 4.82
CA VAL A 373 6.63 -15.87 5.85
C VAL A 373 5.58 -14.78 6.04
N ALA A 374 6.04 -13.53 6.20
CA ALA A 374 5.17 -12.38 6.42
C ALA A 374 4.31 -12.00 5.20
N GLY A 375 4.71 -12.41 3.99
CA GLY A 375 4.09 -11.98 2.73
C GLY A 375 4.74 -10.74 2.12
N ASN A 376 6.00 -10.47 2.48
CA ASN A 376 6.89 -9.63 1.68
C ASN A 376 7.56 -10.49 0.62
N ASP A 377 7.16 -10.28 -0.63
CA ASP A 377 7.37 -11.20 -1.73
C ASP A 377 8.75 -11.03 -2.38
N ALA A 378 9.32 -9.81 -2.37
CA ALA A 378 10.56 -9.49 -3.05
C ALA A 378 11.63 -8.88 -2.13
N LEU A 379 12.85 -9.41 -2.20
CA LEU A 379 14.00 -8.89 -1.44
C LEU A 379 14.84 -7.96 -2.33
N MET A 380 14.99 -6.71 -1.90
CA MET A 380 15.61 -5.65 -2.71
C MET A 380 16.85 -5.03 -2.04
N PRO A 381 17.91 -4.70 -2.81
CA PRO A 381 18.27 -5.29 -4.09
C PRO A 381 19.02 -6.62 -3.87
N TYR A 382 19.12 -7.42 -4.91
CA TYR A 382 20.03 -8.56 -4.91
C TYR A 382 21.43 -8.17 -5.43
N THR A 383 22.42 -9.00 -5.13
CA THR A 383 23.75 -8.94 -5.76
C THR A 383 24.14 -10.30 -6.33
N GLU A 384 24.77 -10.33 -7.50
CA GLU A 384 25.29 -11.59 -8.06
C GLU A 384 26.45 -12.11 -7.22
N ASP A 385 27.40 -11.22 -6.94
CA ASP A 385 28.53 -11.47 -6.04
C ASP A 385 28.12 -11.29 -4.57
N SER A 386 29.00 -11.74 -3.67
CA SER A 386 28.87 -11.52 -2.21
C SER A 386 29.76 -10.36 -1.76
N PRO A 387 29.35 -9.09 -1.93
CA PRO A 387 30.16 -7.97 -1.51
C PRO A 387 30.37 -7.98 0.01
N PRO A 388 31.55 -7.60 0.52
CA PRO A 388 31.83 -7.61 1.96
C PRO A 388 30.86 -6.78 2.81
N TRP A 389 30.23 -5.76 2.21
CA TRP A 389 29.32 -4.83 2.89
C TRP A 389 27.85 -5.26 2.86
N ALA A 390 27.47 -6.24 2.04
CA ALA A 390 26.11 -6.83 2.01
C ALA A 390 26.12 -8.30 1.55
N PRO A 391 26.88 -9.20 2.22
CA PRO A 391 26.96 -10.59 1.81
C PRO A 391 25.61 -11.33 1.87
N TRP A 392 24.67 -10.85 2.69
CA TRP A 392 23.32 -11.40 2.80
C TRP A 392 22.44 -11.12 1.56
N ALA A 393 22.81 -10.15 0.71
CA ALA A 393 22.09 -9.84 -0.52
C ALA A 393 22.53 -10.71 -1.71
N ALA A 394 23.60 -11.50 -1.54
CA ALA A 394 24.12 -12.38 -2.57
C ALA A 394 23.11 -13.47 -2.92
N ARG A 395 22.91 -13.74 -4.22
CA ARG A 395 22.02 -14.83 -4.68
C ARG A 395 22.31 -16.16 -3.97
N SER A 396 23.58 -16.54 -3.88
CA SER A 396 24.01 -17.78 -3.22
C SER A 396 23.63 -17.83 -1.74
N PHE A 397 23.66 -16.70 -1.04
CA PHE A 397 23.24 -16.59 0.36
C PHE A 397 21.73 -16.78 0.48
N VAL A 398 20.94 -16.07 -0.33
CA VAL A 398 19.45 -16.14 -0.26
C VAL A 398 18.94 -17.53 -0.59
N VAL A 399 19.50 -18.17 -1.64
CA VAL A 399 19.15 -19.55 -1.99
C VAL A 399 19.45 -20.51 -0.84
N ARG A 400 20.65 -20.39 -0.23
CA ARG A 400 21.03 -21.23 0.91
C ARG A 400 20.09 -21.00 2.10
N GLU A 401 19.85 -19.75 2.47
CA GLU A 401 18.98 -19.40 3.60
C GLU A 401 17.55 -19.95 3.39
N ALA A 402 16.98 -19.80 2.19
CA ALA A 402 15.67 -20.34 1.86
C ALA A 402 15.63 -21.87 1.99
N LYS A 403 16.64 -22.59 1.48
CA LYS A 403 16.73 -24.04 1.60
C LYS A 403 16.87 -24.51 3.04
N GLU A 404 17.71 -23.84 3.84
CA GLU A 404 17.87 -24.15 5.26
C GLU A 404 16.56 -23.92 6.03
N ALA A 405 15.86 -22.81 5.75
CA ALA A 405 14.57 -22.50 6.36
C ALA A 405 13.46 -23.49 5.95
N LEU A 406 13.47 -23.98 4.71
CA LEU A 406 12.58 -25.06 4.25
C LEU A 406 12.89 -26.37 4.96
N ALA A 407 14.16 -26.75 5.05
CA ALA A 407 14.60 -28.00 5.67
C ALA A 407 14.29 -28.06 7.17
N ASN A 408 14.35 -26.93 7.87
CA ASN A 408 14.03 -26.85 9.30
C ASN A 408 12.58 -26.46 9.61
N GLY A 409 11.73 -26.25 8.59
CA GLY A 409 10.31 -25.93 8.73
C GLY A 409 9.98 -24.51 9.18
N THR A 410 10.95 -23.59 9.23
CA THR A 410 10.71 -22.17 9.55
C THR A 410 10.20 -21.36 8.36
N LEU A 411 10.31 -21.90 7.14
CA LEU A 411 9.66 -21.46 5.91
C LEU A 411 8.95 -22.66 5.29
N THR A 412 7.74 -22.47 4.77
CA THR A 412 7.03 -23.49 3.98
C THR A 412 7.19 -23.24 2.48
N LEU A 413 7.14 -24.30 1.67
CA LEU A 413 7.21 -24.15 0.21
C LEU A 413 6.09 -23.26 -0.33
N GLY A 414 4.85 -23.43 0.17
CA GLY A 414 3.72 -22.57 -0.18
C GLY A 414 3.95 -21.07 0.08
N GLN A 415 4.68 -20.69 1.14
CA GLN A 415 5.00 -19.27 1.41
C GLN A 415 5.98 -18.70 0.38
N LEU A 416 6.97 -19.48 -0.03
CA LEU A 416 7.92 -19.08 -1.07
C LEU A 416 7.24 -19.05 -2.46
N GLN A 417 6.43 -20.06 -2.78
CA GLN A 417 5.64 -20.13 -4.00
C GLN A 417 4.64 -18.98 -4.11
N ARG A 418 3.94 -18.62 -3.03
CA ARG A 418 3.07 -17.43 -2.97
C ARG A 418 3.81 -16.16 -3.38
N SER A 419 5.05 -16.01 -2.93
CA SER A 419 5.88 -14.84 -3.23
C SER A 419 6.20 -14.75 -4.71
N ALA A 420 6.69 -15.85 -5.30
CA ALA A 420 6.95 -15.93 -6.74
C ALA A 420 5.68 -15.71 -7.57
N TYR A 421 4.57 -16.34 -7.16
CA TYR A 421 3.27 -16.23 -7.80
C TYR A 421 2.77 -14.78 -7.85
N ASN A 422 2.88 -14.02 -6.74
CA ASN A 422 2.45 -12.61 -6.71
C ASN A 422 3.26 -11.73 -7.67
N ILE A 423 4.57 -11.97 -7.78
CA ILE A 423 5.45 -11.26 -8.72
C ILE A 423 5.11 -11.63 -10.17
N LEU A 424 4.92 -12.91 -10.47
CA LEU A 424 4.56 -13.38 -11.81
C LEU A 424 3.18 -12.90 -12.24
N ARG A 425 2.21 -12.84 -11.31
CA ARG A 425 0.90 -12.24 -11.56
C ARG A 425 1.01 -10.78 -11.99
N VAL A 426 1.97 -10.02 -11.44
CA VAL A 426 2.27 -8.66 -11.90
C VAL A 426 3.04 -8.67 -13.23
N ALA A 427 3.95 -9.62 -13.45
CA ALA A 427 4.65 -9.77 -14.73
C ALA A 427 3.69 -10.01 -15.91
N LEU A 428 2.58 -10.75 -15.70
CA LEU A 428 1.50 -10.94 -16.67
C LEU A 428 0.85 -9.62 -17.11
N ARG A 429 0.92 -8.57 -16.29
CA ARG A 429 0.37 -7.24 -16.59
C ARG A 429 1.32 -6.39 -17.42
N SER A 430 2.59 -6.78 -17.57
CA SER A 430 3.68 -5.89 -17.97
C SER A 430 3.84 -5.68 -19.48
N ARG A 431 4.26 -4.47 -19.86
CA ARG A 431 4.68 -4.16 -21.24
C ARG A 431 5.89 -4.98 -21.66
N ALA A 432 6.76 -5.31 -20.72
CA ALA A 432 7.92 -6.16 -20.95
C ALA A 432 7.49 -7.56 -21.45
N LEU A 433 6.46 -8.17 -20.85
CA LEU A 433 5.90 -9.43 -21.34
C LEU A 433 5.31 -9.28 -22.74
N ALA A 434 4.47 -8.26 -22.96
CA ALA A 434 3.85 -8.03 -24.27
C ALA A 434 4.88 -7.88 -25.38
N GLY A 435 5.96 -7.12 -25.12
CA GLY A 435 7.08 -6.95 -26.05
C GLY A 435 7.80 -8.27 -26.35
N MET A 436 8.10 -9.06 -25.31
CA MET A 436 8.75 -10.36 -25.45
C MET A 436 7.88 -11.38 -26.21
N LEU A 437 6.55 -11.34 -26.04
CA LEU A 437 5.64 -12.24 -26.73
C LEU A 437 5.25 -11.80 -28.15
N GLY A 438 5.47 -10.52 -28.50
CA GLY A 438 5.06 -9.93 -29.78
C GLY A 438 3.56 -9.63 -29.87
N VAL A 439 2.88 -9.42 -28.74
CA VAL A 439 1.43 -9.18 -28.66
C VAL A 439 1.10 -7.74 -28.26
N LYS A 440 -0.16 -7.32 -28.45
CA LYS A 440 -0.58 -6.00 -27.96
C LYS A 440 -0.73 -6.03 -26.45
N GLN A 441 -0.39 -4.93 -25.79
CA GLN A 441 -0.53 -4.81 -24.34
C GLN A 441 -1.98 -5.01 -23.88
N SER A 442 -2.95 -4.52 -24.65
CA SER A 442 -4.39 -4.67 -24.38
C SER A 442 -4.86 -6.14 -24.36
N ASP A 443 -4.13 -7.03 -25.05
CA ASP A 443 -4.47 -8.45 -25.13
C ASP A 443 -4.04 -9.19 -23.85
N LEU A 444 -3.08 -8.64 -23.11
CA LEU A 444 -2.61 -9.18 -21.82
C LEU A 444 -3.31 -8.54 -20.63
N TYR A 445 -3.39 -7.21 -20.62
CA TYR A 445 -3.86 -6.47 -19.45
C TYR A 445 -4.33 -5.05 -19.80
N THR A 446 -5.55 -4.76 -19.38
CA THR A 446 -6.12 -3.41 -19.39
C THR A 446 -6.36 -2.99 -17.94
N TYR A 447 -5.87 -1.81 -17.58
CA TYR A 447 -6.07 -1.26 -16.24
C TYR A 447 -7.44 -0.59 -16.14
N GLU A 448 -8.28 -1.13 -15.26
CA GLU A 448 -9.56 -0.54 -14.90
C GLU A 448 -9.49 -0.04 -13.45
N PRO A 449 -9.37 1.29 -13.23
CA PRO A 449 -9.27 1.83 -11.88
C PRO A 449 -10.58 1.63 -11.13
N PRO A 450 -10.53 1.24 -9.83
CA PRO A 450 -11.70 1.32 -8.97
C PRO A 450 -12.25 2.76 -8.85
N PRO A 451 -13.49 2.93 -8.36
CA PRO A 451 -14.05 4.25 -8.04
C PRO A 451 -13.14 5.06 -7.10
N ASP A 452 -13.23 6.39 -7.20
CA ASP A 452 -12.57 7.29 -6.25
C ASP A 452 -13.17 7.17 -4.84
N TYR A 453 -12.39 7.54 -3.83
CA TYR A 453 -12.79 7.45 -2.42
C TYR A 453 -14.05 8.27 -2.10
N PHE A 454 -14.24 9.40 -2.78
CA PHE A 454 -15.47 10.20 -2.76
C PHE A 454 -15.80 10.63 -4.19
N LYS A 455 -17.09 10.86 -4.45
CA LYS A 455 -17.56 11.37 -5.75
C LYS A 455 -17.67 12.89 -5.66
N VAL A 456 -17.05 13.59 -6.60
CA VAL A 456 -17.18 15.04 -6.75
C VAL A 456 -17.83 15.33 -8.09
N ARG A 457 -18.97 16.01 -8.08
CA ARG A 457 -19.62 16.52 -9.28
C ARG A 457 -19.56 18.04 -9.28
N LYS A 458 -19.05 18.60 -10.37
CA LYS A 458 -19.02 20.04 -10.62
C LYS A 458 -20.06 20.33 -11.70
N THR A 459 -21.01 21.21 -11.43
CA THR A 459 -21.97 21.67 -12.44
C THR A 459 -21.86 23.18 -12.63
N PRO A 460 -22.02 23.67 -13.88
CA PRO A 460 -22.36 25.06 -14.09
C PRO A 460 -23.58 25.45 -13.25
N PRO A 461 -23.72 26.73 -12.88
CA PRO A 461 -24.73 27.19 -11.95
C PRO A 461 -26.16 27.02 -12.47
#